data_AF-A0A165P0L7-F1
#
_entry.id   AF-A0A165P0L7-F1
#
_cell.length_a   1.000
_cell.length_b   1.000
_cell.length_c   1.000
_cell.angle_alpha   90.00
_cell.angle_beta   90.00
_cell.angle_gamma   90.00
#
_symmetry.space_group_name_H-M   'P 1'
#
loop_
_entity.id
_entity.type
_entity.pdbx_description
1 polymer ?
#
loop_
_entity_poly.entity_id
_entity_poly.type
_entity_poly.pdbx_seq_one_letter_code
_entity_poly.pdbx_strand_id
1 'polypeptide(L)'
;MGAAMGCGVGLTIGFIFGGYSILRGGAGPRGVLPTLSQYMLSSAATFGFFLAIGSVIRNDSQLQFEAARLQTASPMLRTRADGLTLMRSRWDAERRREQH
;
A
#
# COMPACT_ATOMS: atom_id res chain seq x y z
N MET A 1 1.67 2.85 4.05
CA MET A 1 2.22 3.86 3.09
C MET A 1 1.23 5.00 2.83
N GLY A 2 -0.06 4.74 2.62
CA GLY A 2 -1.02 5.79 2.25
C GLY A 2 -1.19 6.95 3.23
N ALA A 3 -1.16 6.70 4.55
CA ALA A 3 -1.26 7.76 5.55
C ALA A 3 -0.09 8.77 5.46
N ALA A 4 1.15 8.27 5.40
CA ALA A 4 2.35 9.11 5.32
C ALA A 4 2.41 9.91 4.02
N MET A 5 2.12 9.27 2.87
CA MET A 5 2.08 9.97 1.59
C MET A 5 0.91 10.97 1.52
N GLY A 6 -0.25 10.62 2.07
CA GLY A 6 -1.42 11.50 2.13
C GLY A 6 -1.18 12.72 3.00
N CYS A 7 -0.53 12.57 4.16
CA CYS A 7 -0.08 13.70 4.97
C CYS A 7 0.93 14.57 4.22
N GLY A 8 1.92 13.97 3.53
CA GLY A 8 2.90 14.72 2.75
C GLY A 8 2.25 15.58 1.67
N VAL A 9 1.41 14.97 0.82
CA VAL A 9 0.68 15.67 -0.25
C VAL A 9 -0.26 16.72 0.34
N GLY A 10 -1.00 16.40 1.41
CA GLY A 10 -1.90 17.34 2.07
C GLY A 10 -1.17 18.54 2.66
N LEU A 11 0.02 18.36 3.25
CA LEU A 11 0.85 19.47 3.71
C LEU A 11 1.29 20.39 2.55
N THR A 12 1.72 19.83 1.41
CA THR A 12 2.15 20.62 0.25
C THR A 12 0.99 21.39 -0.37
N ILE A 13 -0.17 20.75 -0.56
CA ILE A 13 -1.36 21.42 -1.11
C ILE A 13 -1.86 22.50 -0.14
N GLY A 14 -1.89 22.20 1.15
CA GLY A 14 -2.26 23.17 2.18
C GLY A 14 -1.28 24.34 2.27
N PHE A 15 0.00 24.13 1.99
CA PHE A 15 0.98 25.21 1.89
C PHE A 15 0.73 26.10 0.67
N ILE A 16 0.45 25.52 -0.50
CA ILE A 16 0.19 26.29 -1.74
C ILE A 16 -1.11 27.09 -1.60
N PHE A 17 -2.22 26.45 -1.21
CA PHE A 17 -3.50 27.13 -1.05
C PHE A 17 -3.52 28.09 0.14
N GLY A 18 -2.92 27.71 1.26
CA GLY A 18 -2.78 28.58 2.43
C GLY A 18 -1.91 29.80 2.12
N GLY A 19 -0.77 29.60 1.47
CA GLY A 19 0.10 30.69 1.02
C GLY A 19 -0.58 31.61 0.01
N TYR A 20 -1.27 31.05 -0.98
CA TYR A 20 -2.04 31.82 -1.95
C TYR A 20 -3.18 32.62 -1.29
N SER A 21 -3.88 32.02 -0.33
CA SER A 21 -4.95 32.70 0.43
C SER A 21 -4.40 33.87 1.24
N ILE A 22 -3.22 33.73 1.85
CA ILE A 22 -2.55 34.79 2.62
C ILE A 22 -2.05 35.91 1.70
N LEU A 23 -1.47 35.56 0.54
CA LEU A 23 -0.98 36.56 -0.43
C LEU A 23 -2.12 37.38 -1.03
N ARG A 24 -3.29 36.76 -1.25
CA ARG A 24 -4.47 37.43 -1.84
C ARG A 24 -5.33 38.16 -0.81
N GLY A 25 -5.61 37.52 0.32
CA GLY A 25 -6.56 37.98 1.33
C GLY A 25 -5.91 38.63 2.56
N GLY A 26 -4.58 38.66 2.62
CA GLY A 26 -3.84 39.05 3.81
C GLY A 26 -3.79 37.94 4.85
N ALA A 27 -2.90 38.10 5.83
CA ALA A 27 -2.63 37.11 6.87
C ALA A 27 -3.76 36.87 7.88
N GLY A 28 -4.92 37.53 7.72
CA GLY A 28 -5.99 37.54 8.70
C GLY A 28 -5.58 38.17 10.04
N PRO A 29 -6.54 38.35 10.98
CA PRO A 29 -6.26 38.94 12.30
C PRO A 29 -5.36 38.06 13.19
N ARG A 30 -5.20 36.79 12.84
CA ARG A 30 -4.38 35.81 13.56
C ARG A 30 -2.95 35.69 13.02
N GLY A 31 -2.60 36.39 11.95
CA GLY A 31 -1.28 36.36 11.34
C GLY A 31 -1.03 35.17 10.41
N VAL A 32 0.16 35.17 9.79
CA VAL A 32 0.51 34.29 8.67
C VAL A 32 0.62 32.83 9.12
N LEU A 33 1.36 32.58 10.21
CA LEU A 33 1.64 31.22 10.68
C LEU A 33 0.37 30.45 11.08
N PRO A 34 -0.53 30.99 11.92
CA PRO A 34 -1.73 30.25 12.33
C PRO A 34 -2.62 29.93 11.15
N THR A 35 -2.86 30.91 10.27
CA THR A 35 -3.67 30.70 9.06
C THR A 35 -3.04 29.63 8.16
N LEU A 36 -1.74 29.76 7.84
CA LEU A 36 -1.03 28.80 6.99
C LEU A 36 -1.05 27.38 7.59
N SER A 37 -0.73 27.26 8.88
CA SER A 37 -0.70 25.97 9.57
C SER A 37 -2.07 25.30 9.59
N GLN A 38 -3.16 26.07 9.66
CA GLN A 38 -4.52 25.56 9.66
C GLN A 38 -4.90 24.96 8.29
N TYR A 39 -4.52 25.60 7.19
CA TYR A 39 -4.69 25.04 5.84
C TYR A 39 -3.85 23.77 5.67
N MET A 40 -2.60 23.79 6.11
CA MET A 40 -1.68 22.65 6.05
C MET A 40 -2.18 21.45 6.86
N LEU A 41 -2.55 21.65 8.13
CA LEU A 41 -3.05 20.59 9.01
C LEU A 41 -4.38 20.02 8.54
N SER A 42 -5.33 20.87 8.14
CA SER A 42 -6.64 20.41 7.66
C SER A 42 -6.51 19.55 6.40
N SER A 43 -5.68 20.00 5.44
CA SER A 43 -5.41 19.27 4.21
C SER A 43 -4.65 17.97 4.48
N ALA A 44 -3.61 18.01 5.33
CA ALA A 44 -2.86 16.82 5.72
C ALA A 44 -3.73 15.77 6.44
N ALA A 45 -4.62 16.21 7.34
CA ALA A 45 -5.51 15.32 8.07
C ALA A 45 -6.50 14.61 7.15
N THR A 46 -7.13 15.35 6.24
CA THR A 46 -8.14 14.79 5.31
C THR A 46 -7.51 13.82 4.31
N PHE A 47 -6.47 14.24 3.60
CA PHE A 47 -5.77 13.36 2.66
C PHE A 47 -5.11 12.19 3.38
N GLY A 48 -4.48 12.40 4.53
CA GLY A 48 -3.92 11.34 5.35
C GLY A 48 -4.96 10.31 5.79
N PHE A 49 -6.15 10.74 6.24
CA PHE A 49 -7.22 9.86 6.69
C PHE A 49 -7.79 9.01 5.55
N PHE A 50 -8.18 9.63 4.43
CA PHE A 50 -8.77 8.88 3.31
C PHE A 50 -7.76 7.92 2.66
N LEU A 51 -6.50 8.35 2.49
CA LEU A 51 -5.46 7.48 1.93
C LEU A 51 -5.00 6.42 2.94
N ALA A 52 -5.12 6.64 4.24
CA ALA A 52 -4.90 5.60 5.25
C ALA A 52 -5.91 4.47 5.08
N ILE A 53 -7.21 4.79 4.99
CA ILE A 53 -8.28 3.81 4.78
C ILE A 53 -8.07 3.05 3.46
N GLY A 54 -7.83 3.79 2.37
CA GLY A 54 -7.56 3.16 1.06
C GLY A 54 -6.32 2.27 1.07
N SER A 55 -5.30 2.62 1.87
CA SER A 55 -4.10 1.80 2.04
C SER A 55 -4.38 0.49 2.77
N VAL A 56 -5.32 0.46 3.72
CA VAL A 56 -5.72 -0.78 4.41
C VAL A 56 -6.52 -1.67 3.46
N ILE A 57 -7.55 -1.11 2.81
CA ILE A 57 -8.41 -1.84 1.85
C ILE A 57 -7.58 -2.44 0.71
N ARG A 58 -6.64 -1.67 0.15
CA ARG A 58 -5.76 -2.15 -0.93
C ARG A 58 -4.82 -3.27 -0.46
N ASN A 59 -4.39 -3.25 0.80
CA ASN A 59 -3.48 -4.26 1.31
C ASN A 59 -4.20 -5.62 1.46
N ASP A 60 -5.44 -5.59 1.94
CA ASP A 60 -6.29 -6.80 2.04
C ASP A 60 -6.60 -7.38 0.65
N SER A 61 -6.84 -6.52 -0.35
CA SER A 61 -7.13 -6.99 -1.71
C SER A 61 -5.91 -7.57 -2.41
N GLN A 62 -4.69 -7.08 -2.15
CA GLN A 62 -3.49 -7.59 -2.82
C GLN A 62 -3.21 -9.06 -2.46
N LEU A 63 -3.39 -9.45 -1.19
CA LEU A 63 -3.27 -10.84 -0.75
C LEU A 63 -4.29 -11.76 -1.42
N GLN A 64 -5.55 -11.30 -1.53
CA GLN A 64 -6.60 -12.07 -2.20
C GLN A 64 -6.42 -12.12 -3.71
N PHE A 65 -5.94 -11.04 -4.33
CA PHE A 65 -5.68 -10.98 -5.77
C PHE A 65 -4.46 -11.83 -6.15
N GLU A 66 -3.45 -11.90 -5.29
CA GLU A 66 -2.27 -12.76 -5.49
C GLU A 66 -2.62 -14.24 -5.26
N ALA A 67 -3.44 -14.55 -4.24
CA ALA A 67 -4.00 -15.89 -4.05
C ALA A 67 -4.94 -16.31 -5.20
N ALA A 68 -5.79 -15.40 -5.68
CA ALA A 68 -6.67 -15.61 -6.83
C ALA A 68 -5.86 -15.73 -8.13
N ARG A 69 -4.77 -14.96 -8.29
CA ARG A 69 -3.81 -15.13 -9.39
C ARG A 69 -3.10 -16.48 -9.32
N LEU A 70 -2.75 -16.98 -8.14
CA LEU A 70 -2.14 -18.31 -7.97
C LEU A 70 -3.15 -19.44 -8.20
N GLN A 71 -4.45 -19.18 -8.04
CA GLN A 71 -5.53 -20.11 -8.40
C GLN A 71 -5.90 -20.05 -9.88
N THR A 72 -5.83 -18.87 -10.52
CA THR A 72 -6.14 -18.67 -11.95
C THR A 72 -4.94 -18.82 -12.87
N ALA A 73 -3.71 -18.72 -12.34
CA ALA A 73 -2.50 -19.11 -13.03
C ALA A 73 -2.58 -20.62 -13.29
N SER A 74 -2.61 -20.94 -14.58
CA SER A 74 -3.00 -22.23 -15.17
C SER A 74 -2.69 -23.46 -14.31
N PRO A 75 -3.64 -24.42 -14.21
CA PRO A 75 -3.42 -25.69 -13.49
C PRO A 75 -2.16 -26.44 -13.98
N MET A 76 -1.72 -26.18 -15.20
CA MET A 76 -0.49 -26.71 -15.79
C MET A 76 0.81 -26.29 -15.06
N LEU A 77 0.86 -25.09 -14.47
CA LEU A 77 1.99 -24.63 -13.65
C LEU A 77 1.97 -25.30 -12.27
N ARG A 78 0.78 -25.48 -11.70
CA ARG A 78 0.58 -26.21 -10.43
C ARG A 78 0.98 -27.70 -10.56
N THR A 79 0.59 -28.36 -11.66
CA THR A 79 0.99 -29.76 -11.96
C THR A 79 2.51 -29.95 -12.06
N ARG A 80 3.27 -28.98 -12.59
CA ARG A 80 4.73 -29.10 -12.67
C ARG A 80 5.42 -28.92 -11.33
N ALA A 81 4.93 -28.01 -10.49
CA ALA A 81 5.44 -27.83 -9.14
C ALA A 81 5.16 -29.06 -8.26
N ASP A 82 3.94 -29.59 -8.32
CA ASP A 82 3.54 -30.79 -7.58
C ASP A 82 4.19 -32.08 -8.13
N GLY A 83 4.46 -32.13 -9.44
CA GLY A 83 5.15 -33.26 -10.06
C GLY A 83 6.62 -33.40 -9.63
N LEU A 84 7.33 -32.28 -9.46
CA LEU A 84 8.73 -32.28 -9.01
C LEU A 84 8.87 -32.71 -7.55
N THR A 85 7.94 -32.33 -6.68
CA THR A 85 7.95 -32.74 -5.26
C THR A 85 7.61 -34.23 -5.14
N LEU A 86 6.64 -34.71 -5.92
CA LEU A 86 6.30 -36.14 -5.97
C LEU A 86 7.49 -36.98 -6.47
N MET A 87 8.19 -36.55 -7.53
CA MET A 87 9.37 -37.24 -8.05
C MET A 87 10.50 -37.33 -7.03
N ARG A 88 10.79 -36.24 -6.29
CA ARG A 88 11.79 -36.26 -5.21
C ARG A 88 11.42 -37.24 -4.10
N SER A 89 10.16 -37.24 -3.67
CA SER A 89 9.69 -38.16 -2.61
C SER A 89 9.80 -39.64 -3.01
N ARG A 90 9.58 -39.96 -4.29
CA ARG A 90 9.75 -41.31 -4.84
C ARG A 90 11.21 -41.70 -4.96
N TRP A 91 12.06 -40.79 -5.42
CA TRP A 91 13.50 -41.01 -5.53
C TRP A 91 14.15 -41.29 -4.16
N ASP A 92 13.73 -40.55 -3.13
CA ASP A 92 14.20 -40.75 -1.75
C ASP A 92 13.64 -42.04 -1.12
N ALA A 93 12.51 -42.55 -1.62
CA ALA A 93 11.96 -43.84 -1.22
C ALA A 93 12.69 -44.99 -1.92
N GLU A 94 13.10 -44.82 -3.18
CA GLU A 94 13.91 -45.80 -3.92
C GLU A 94 15.32 -45.92 -3.34
N ARG A 95 16.00 -44.81 -3.04
CA ARG A 95 17.32 -44.84 -2.38
C ARG A 95 17.31 -45.55 -1.02
N ARG A 96 16.20 -45.51 -0.29
CA ARG A 96 16.05 -46.22 0.99
C ARG A 96 15.83 -47.72 0.83
N ARG A 97 15.37 -48.17 -0.35
CA ARG A 97 15.21 -49.60 -0.68
C ARG A 97 16.51 -50.23 -1.18
N GLU A 98 17.40 -49.45 -1.77
CA GLU A 98 18.70 -49.92 -2.27
C GLU A 98 19.79 -50.07 -1.18
N GLN A 99 19.52 -49.62 0.06
CA GLN A 99 20.44 -49.73 1.19
C GLN A 99 20.18 -50.93 2.12
N HIS A 100 19.23 -51.81 1.78
CA HIS A 100 18.94 -53.07 2.47
C HIS A 100 19.30 -54.26 1.58
#